data_AF-A0A0P1FLI0-F1
#
_entry.id   AF-A0A0P1FLI0-F1
#
_cell.length_a   1.000
_cell.length_b   1.000
_cell.length_c   1.000
_cell.angle_alpha   90.00
_cell.angle_beta   90.00
_cell.angle_gamma   90.00
#
_symmetry.space_group_name_H-M   'P 1'
#
loop_
_entity.id
_entity.type
_entity.pdbx_description
1 polymer ?
#
loop_
_entity_poly.entity_id
_entity_poly.type
_entity_poly.pdbx_seq_one_letter_code
_entity_poly.pdbx_strand_id
1 'polypeptide(L)'
;MPRWWIFAPIAAFFGLIGVMALLYGKDIAELSETEVITHYAERYVVESDNPNARMTDCHAVPGADNVWIIVRCAGHEYAVNRFGGLIEYTPLSQLPPST
;
A
#
# COMPACT_ATOMS: atom_id res chain seq x y z
N MET A 1 20.26 48.83 1.44
CA MET A 1 19.12 47.90 1.28
C MET A 1 19.50 46.57 1.91
N PRO A 2 18.71 46.04 2.86
CA PRO A 2 19.03 44.79 3.53
C PRO A 2 19.07 43.64 2.52
N ARG A 3 20.19 42.90 2.52
CA ARG A 3 20.56 41.87 1.54
C ARG A 3 19.55 40.72 1.45
N TRP A 4 18.70 40.59 2.47
CA TRP A 4 17.65 39.57 2.61
C TRP A 4 16.54 39.67 1.54
N TRP A 5 16.30 40.85 0.97
CA TRP A 5 15.30 41.03 -0.09
C TRP A 5 15.62 40.29 -1.39
N ILE A 6 16.89 39.97 -1.63
CA ILE A 6 17.33 39.19 -2.81
C ILE A 6 17.04 37.69 -2.60
N PHE A 7 17.14 37.19 -1.37
CA PHE A 7 16.91 35.79 -1.05
C PHE A 7 15.42 35.46 -0.84
N ALA A 8 14.61 36.44 -0.47
CA ALA A 8 13.17 36.28 -0.28
C ALA A 8 12.43 35.64 -1.48
N PRO A 9 12.57 36.13 -2.74
CA PRO A 9 11.89 35.52 -3.88
C PRO A 9 12.40 34.11 -4.20
N ILE A 10 13.70 33.85 -3.97
CA ILE A 10 14.31 32.53 -4.19
C ILE A 10 13.73 31.53 -3.18
N ALA A 11 13.71 31.88 -1.90
CA ALA A 11 13.12 31.05 -0.86
C ALA A 11 11.62 30.80 -1.09
N ALA A 12 10.88 31.82 -1.53
CA ALA A 12 9.47 31.67 -1.88
C ALA A 12 9.28 30.69 -3.04
N PHE A 13 10.11 30.77 -4.08
CA PHE A 13 10.04 29.86 -5.23
C PHE A 13 10.31 28.41 -4.83
N PHE A 14 11.37 28.14 -4.08
CA PHE A 14 11.66 26.79 -3.58
C PHE A 14 10.60 26.29 -2.61
N GLY A 15 10.05 27.15 -1.75
CA GLY A 15 8.93 26.81 -0.87
C GLY A 15 7.70 26.40 -1.66
N LEU A 16 7.38 27.10 -2.74
CA LEU A 16 6.24 26.80 -3.61
C LEU A 16 6.42 25.45 -4.32
N ILE A 17 7.63 25.16 -4.81
CA ILE A 17 7.97 23.85 -5.37
C ILE A 17 7.80 22.75 -4.32
N GLY A 18 8.31 22.93 -3.11
CA GLY A 18 8.19 21.95 -2.03
C GLY A 18 6.74 21.67 -1.62
N VAL A 19 5.92 22.72 -1.54
CA VAL A 19 4.47 22.58 -1.27
C VAL A 19 3.80 21.81 -2.39
N MET A 20 4.06 22.16 -3.66
CA MET A 20 3.48 21.42 -4.79
C MET A 20 3.92 19.96 -4.79
N ALA A 21 5.20 19.67 -4.55
CA ALA A 21 5.68 18.29 -4.45
C ALA A 21 4.98 17.50 -3.34
N LEU A 22 4.72 18.11 -2.18
CA LEU A 22 3.94 17.49 -1.09
C LEU A 22 2.47 17.27 -1.46
N LEU A 23 1.86 18.24 -2.16
CA LEU A 23 0.46 18.17 -2.58
C LEU A 23 0.23 17.15 -3.71
N TYR A 24 1.19 16.96 -4.61
CA TYR A 24 1.10 15.91 -5.63
C TYR A 24 1.58 14.55 -5.11
N GLY A 25 2.55 14.56 -4.18
CA GLY A 25 3.06 13.34 -3.56
C GLY A 25 2.02 12.61 -2.72
N LYS A 26 1.07 13.32 -2.09
CA LYS A 26 -0.04 12.69 -1.35
C LYS A 26 -0.99 11.88 -2.23
N ASP A 27 -1.25 12.33 -3.45
CA ASP A 27 -2.19 11.66 -4.37
C ASP A 27 -1.54 10.40 -4.96
N ILE A 28 -0.21 10.43 -5.13
CA ILE A 28 0.59 9.26 -5.56
C ILE A 28 0.85 8.31 -4.39
N ALA A 29 0.97 8.84 -3.17
CA ALA A 29 1.15 8.04 -1.95
C ALA A 29 -0.16 7.46 -1.42
N GLU A 30 -1.31 7.87 -1.95
CA GLU A 30 -2.58 7.18 -1.74
C GLU A 30 -2.53 5.88 -2.54
N LEU A 31 -1.95 4.86 -1.90
CA LEU A 31 -1.84 3.52 -2.45
C LEU A 31 -3.22 3.08 -2.91
N SER A 32 -3.37 2.77 -4.20
CA SER A 32 -4.68 2.33 -4.69
C SER A 32 -4.96 0.93 -4.16
N GLU A 33 -6.18 0.68 -3.69
CA GLU A 33 -6.59 -0.65 -3.18
C GLU A 33 -6.25 -1.75 -4.19
N THR A 34 -6.46 -1.46 -5.48
CA THR A 34 -6.12 -2.35 -6.60
C THR A 34 -4.64 -2.71 -6.64
N GLU A 35 -3.73 -1.74 -6.46
CA GLU A 35 -2.29 -1.95 -6.54
C GLU A 35 -1.78 -2.87 -5.42
N VAL A 36 -2.33 -2.69 -4.21
CA VAL A 36 -2.04 -3.59 -3.08
C VAL A 36 -2.47 -5.01 -3.39
N ILE A 37 -3.69 -5.18 -3.89
CA ILE A 37 -4.23 -6.51 -4.20
C ILE A 37 -3.37 -7.19 -5.26
N THR A 38 -3.04 -6.49 -6.34
CA THR A 38 -2.18 -7.04 -7.40
C THR A 38 -0.80 -7.40 -6.89
N HIS A 39 -0.21 -6.58 -6.03
CA HIS A 39 1.12 -6.84 -5.46
C HIS A 39 1.14 -8.11 -4.59
N TYR A 40 0.16 -8.28 -3.70
CA TYR A 40 0.08 -9.48 -2.87
C TYR A 40 -0.42 -10.71 -3.64
N ALA A 41 -1.21 -10.53 -4.70
CA ALA A 41 -1.59 -11.62 -5.59
C ALA A 41 -0.41 -12.15 -6.42
N GLU A 42 0.46 -11.26 -6.92
CA GLU A 42 1.74 -11.64 -7.54
C GLU A 42 2.61 -12.43 -6.57
N ARG A 43 2.73 -11.93 -5.34
CA ARG A 43 3.48 -12.61 -4.28
C ARG A 43 2.93 -14.01 -4.00
N TYR A 44 1.61 -14.17 -3.91
CA TYR A 44 0.97 -15.48 -3.75
C TYR A 44 1.34 -16.45 -4.87
N VAL A 45 1.28 -16.04 -6.13
CA VAL A 45 1.64 -16.91 -7.27
C VAL A 45 3.09 -17.39 -7.21
N VAL A 46 4.00 -16.54 -6.71
CA VAL A 46 5.42 -16.88 -6.57
C VAL A 46 5.70 -17.75 -5.34
N GLU A 47 5.03 -17.48 -4.22
CA GLU A 47 5.25 -18.18 -2.94
C GLU A 47 4.42 -19.45 -2.79
N SER A 48 3.35 -19.61 -3.58
CA SER A 48 2.49 -20.77 -3.50
C SER A 48 3.20 -22.01 -4.06
N ASP A 49 3.18 -23.10 -3.29
CA ASP A 49 3.57 -24.43 -3.78
C ASP A 49 2.54 -25.03 -4.76
N ASN A 50 1.46 -24.30 -5.08
CA ASN A 50 0.40 -24.76 -5.97
C ASN A 50 0.69 -24.34 -7.43
N PRO A 51 0.93 -25.29 -8.35
CA PRO A 51 1.18 -24.99 -9.76
C PRO A 51 -0.02 -24.37 -10.50
N ASN A 52 -1.21 -24.40 -9.89
CA ASN A 52 -2.42 -23.78 -10.43
C ASN A 52 -2.76 -22.44 -9.75
N ALA A 53 -1.89 -21.89 -8.90
CA ALA A 53 -2.14 -20.61 -8.27
C ALA A 53 -2.28 -19.49 -9.31
N ARG A 54 -3.36 -18.72 -9.20
CA ARG A 54 -3.65 -17.61 -10.09
C ARG A 54 -3.92 -16.35 -9.28
N MET A 55 -3.64 -15.20 -9.87
CA MET A 55 -3.98 -13.91 -9.29
C MET A 55 -5.50 -13.77 -9.04
N THR A 56 -6.33 -14.44 -9.85
CA THR A 56 -7.79 -14.46 -9.70
C THR A 56 -8.29 -15.20 -8.47
N ASP A 57 -7.42 -15.96 -7.80
CA ASP A 57 -7.76 -16.66 -6.56
C ASP A 57 -7.73 -15.71 -5.34
N CYS A 58 -7.22 -14.49 -5.55
CA CYS A 58 -7.08 -13.46 -4.53
C CYS A 58 -8.22 -12.44 -4.61
N HIS A 59 -8.79 -12.11 -3.47
CA HIS A 59 -9.76 -11.03 -3.32
C HIS A 59 -9.45 -10.21 -2.08
N ALA A 60 -9.89 -8.96 -2.08
CA ALA A 60 -9.70 -8.06 -0.96
C ALA A 60 -10.92 -8.01 -0.06
N VAL A 61 -10.65 -7.99 1.23
CA VAL A 61 -11.65 -7.77 2.27
C VAL A 61 -11.18 -6.56 3.09
N PRO A 62 -12.08 -5.62 3.46
CA PRO A 62 -11.72 -4.55 4.37
C PRO A 62 -11.22 -5.13 5.70
N GLY A 63 -10.09 -4.61 6.19
CA GLY A 63 -9.57 -4.97 7.50
C GLY A 63 -10.35 -4.32 8.64
N ALA A 64 -10.20 -4.86 9.85
CA ALA A 64 -10.66 -4.24 11.08
C ALA A 64 -9.48 -3.61 11.84
N ASP A 65 -9.77 -2.59 12.66
CA ASP A 65 -8.81 -1.92 13.54
C ASP A 65 -7.59 -1.33 12.82
N ASN A 66 -6.40 -1.90 13.05
CA ASN A 66 -5.13 -1.43 12.49
C ASN A 66 -4.82 -2.03 11.10
N VAL A 67 -5.68 -2.92 10.60
CA VAL A 67 -5.55 -3.52 9.28
C VAL A 67 -6.37 -2.70 8.30
N TRP A 68 -5.73 -2.21 7.24
CA TRP A 68 -6.42 -1.45 6.21
C TRP A 68 -7.15 -2.37 5.23
N ILE A 69 -6.43 -3.37 4.71
CA ILE A 69 -6.98 -4.31 3.75
C ILE A 69 -6.38 -5.70 3.98
N ILE A 70 -7.21 -6.72 3.81
CA ILE A 70 -6.83 -8.12 3.91
C ILE A 70 -6.92 -8.71 2.50
N VAL A 71 -5.79 -9.16 1.96
CA VAL A 71 -5.75 -9.87 0.68
C VAL A 71 -5.83 -11.37 0.98
N ARG A 72 -6.96 -11.98 0.63
CA ARG A 72 -7.24 -13.40 0.84
C ARG A 72 -7.10 -14.13 -0.47
N CYS A 73 -6.10 -15.00 -0.55
CA CYS A 73 -5.87 -15.92 -1.65
C CYS A 73 -6.23 -17.36 -1.23
N ALA A 74 -6.40 -18.26 -2.20
CA ALA A 74 -6.73 -19.66 -1.95
C ALA A 74 -5.60 -20.41 -1.20
N GLY A 75 -5.47 -20.22 0.11
CA GLY A 75 -4.35 -20.77 0.88
C GLY A 75 -3.71 -19.79 1.85
N HIS A 76 -3.92 -18.49 1.67
CA HIS A 76 -3.07 -17.47 2.28
C HIS A 76 -3.86 -16.20 2.58
N GLU A 77 -3.55 -15.59 3.72
CA GLU A 77 -4.12 -14.30 4.12
C GLU A 77 -2.99 -13.32 4.43
N TYR A 78 -3.05 -12.16 3.77
CA TYR A 78 -2.09 -11.07 3.93
C TYR A 78 -2.81 -9.86 4.50
N ALA A 79 -2.56 -9.55 5.77
CA ALA A 79 -3.07 -8.35 6.40
C ALA A 79 -2.13 -7.17 6.11
N VAL A 80 -2.66 -6.10 5.53
CA VAL A 80 -1.86 -4.97 5.02
C VAL A 80 -2.25 -3.68 5.73
N ASN A 81 -1.26 -2.88 6.10
CA ASN A 81 -1.46 -1.55 6.67
C ASN A 81 -1.76 -0.51 5.58
N ARG A 82 -2.14 0.70 6.00
CA ARG A 82 -2.50 1.80 5.08
C ARG A 82 -1.34 2.31 4.20
N PHE A 83 -0.12 1.85 4.45
CA PHE A 83 1.07 2.15 3.65
C PHE A 83 1.46 0.99 2.72
N GLY A 84 0.64 -0.06 2.59
CA GLY A 84 0.95 -1.24 1.77
C GLY A 84 1.87 -2.25 2.43
N GLY A 85 2.31 -2.00 3.66
CA GLY A 85 3.17 -2.89 4.42
C GLY A 85 2.40 -4.07 5.02
N LEU A 86 2.96 -5.26 4.91
CA LEU A 86 2.43 -6.47 5.52
C LEU A 86 2.53 -6.36 7.05
N ILE A 87 1.39 -6.47 7.74
CA ILE A 87 1.30 -6.53 9.20
C ILE A 87 1.44 -7.97 9.66
N GLU A 88 0.67 -8.86 9.05
CA GLU A 88 0.56 -10.25 9.44
C GLU A 88 0.35 -11.14 8.21
N TYR A 89 0.99 -12.30 8.22
CA TYR A 89 0.83 -13.35 7.23
C TYR A 89 0.30 -14.59 7.93
N THR A 90 -0.87 -15.05 7.49
CA THR A 90 -1.48 -16.27 8.03
C THR A 90 -1.64 -17.30 6.90
N PRO A 91 -0.95 -18.45 6.96
CA PRO A 91 -1.24 -19.57 6.07
C PRO A 91 -2.58 -20.23 6.47
N LEU A 92 -3.35 -20.72 5.50
CA LEU A 92 -4.69 -21.29 5.71
C LEU A 92 -4.73 -22.46 6.71
N SER A 93 -3.60 -23.10 7.01
CA SER A 93 -3.50 -24.14 8.04
C SER A 93 -3.82 -23.62 9.46
N GLN A 94 -3.77 -22.30 9.67
CA GLN A 94 -4.08 -21.65 10.95
C GLN A 94 -5.36 -20.80 10.89
N LEU A 95 -6.07 -20.78 9.76
CA LEU A 95 -7.24 -19.92 9.61
C LEU A 95 -8.48 -20.51 10.31
N PRO A 96 -9.16 -19.78 11.21
CA PRO A 96 -10.43 -20.25 11.76
C PRO A 96 -11.47 -20.41 10.64
N PRO A 97 -12.36 -21.43 10.72
CA PRO A 97 -13.40 -21.62 9.72
C PRO A 97 -14.32 -20.40 9.70
N SER A 98 -14.43 -19.76 8.54
CA SER A 98 -15.36 -18.67 8.31
C SER A 98 -16.79 -19.21 8.34
N THR A 99 -17.51 -18.91 9.41
CA THR A 99 -18.97 -19.11 9.52
C THR A 99 -19.73 -18.19 8.58
#